data_AF-A0A7R9WZI8-F1
#
_entry.id   AF-A0A7R9WZI8-F1
#
_cell.length_a   1.000
_cell.length_b   1.000
_cell.length_c   1.000
_cell.angle_alpha   90.00
_cell.angle_beta   90.00
_cell.angle_gamma   90.00
#
_symmetry.space_group_name_H-M   'P 1'
#
loop_
_entity.id
_entity.type
_entity.pdbx_description
1 polymer ?
#
loop_
_entity_poly.entity_id
_entity_poly.type
_entity_poly.pdbx_seq_one_letter_code
_entity_poly.pdbx_strand_id
1 'polypeptide(L)'
;SNVIRDYMDTFYPCKDCSEHFVKTFDDCDMNRRCDRLSEEYEDASVADWKELALWLWEFHNDVSVRVLNEKMSHSKQGSATEEVEMKKAIEVLWPSLNQCMACLDEDGTWNEAEVFVYLEHTYWAEAHIDPIKDRLLAFDDDSTNNILGTLVMIIFVILLVVYRLVGSRSAAIQKSVVVARSLVANATRSATGRAKERSA
;
A
#
# COMPACT_ATOMS: atom_id res chain seq x y z
N SER A 1 20.36 -1.21 -8.26
CA SER A 1 20.06 0.24 -8.11
C SER A 1 21.26 0.96 -7.53
N ASN A 2 21.83 1.92 -8.27
CA ASN A 2 23.01 2.70 -7.85
C ASN A 2 22.67 3.88 -6.93
N VAL A 3 21.38 4.08 -6.61
CA VAL A 3 20.92 5.23 -5.81
C VAL A 3 21.61 5.29 -4.44
N ILE A 4 21.74 4.16 -3.74
CA ILE A 4 22.39 4.12 -2.42
C ILE A 4 23.89 4.41 -2.56
N ARG A 5 24.55 3.80 -3.55
CA ARG A 5 25.97 4.05 -3.86
C ARG A 5 26.22 5.53 -4.14
N ASP A 6 25.45 6.13 -5.04
CA ASP A 6 25.65 7.52 -5.46
C ASP A 6 25.29 8.51 -4.33
N TYR A 7 24.30 8.15 -3.49
CA TYR A 7 24.01 8.90 -2.29
C TYR A 7 25.19 8.88 -1.31
N MET A 8 25.78 7.70 -1.08
CA MET A 8 26.94 7.55 -0.21
C MET A 8 28.13 8.36 -0.73
N ASP A 9 28.40 8.31 -2.03
CA ASP A 9 29.48 9.06 -2.68
C ASP A 9 29.27 10.59 -2.63
N THR A 10 28.05 11.04 -2.90
CA THR A 10 27.78 12.48 -3.11
C THR A 10 27.40 13.23 -1.84
N PHE A 11 26.61 12.60 -0.96
CA PHE A 11 25.91 13.32 0.12
C PHE A 11 26.30 12.87 1.52
N TYR A 12 26.93 11.70 1.69
CA TYR A 12 27.22 11.19 3.03
C TYR A 12 28.41 11.95 3.67
N PRO A 13 28.25 12.58 4.85
CA PRO A 13 29.26 13.50 5.38
C PRO A 13 30.60 12.85 5.82
N CYS A 14 30.58 11.58 6.22
CA CYS A 14 31.78 10.88 6.64
C CYS A 14 32.55 10.37 5.42
N LYS A 15 33.63 11.06 5.05
CA LYS A 15 34.44 10.72 3.87
C LYS A 15 35.00 9.29 3.94
N ASP A 16 35.65 8.91 5.03
CA ASP A 16 36.24 7.57 5.18
C ASP A 16 35.16 6.47 5.12
N CYS A 17 33.98 6.73 5.71
CA CYS A 17 32.85 5.80 5.66
C CYS A 17 32.28 5.67 4.25
N SER A 18 32.16 6.79 3.53
CA SER A 18 31.69 6.84 2.15
C SER A 18 32.64 6.11 1.21
N GLU A 19 33.95 6.42 1.28
CA GLU A 19 34.98 5.75 0.48
C GLU A 19 35.00 4.25 0.74
N HIS A 20 34.87 3.81 1.99
CA HIS A 20 34.75 2.39 2.30
C HIS A 20 33.50 1.77 1.68
N PHE A 21 32.33 2.40 1.85
CA PHE A 21 31.07 1.90 1.29
C PHE A 21 31.16 1.76 -0.23
N VAL A 22 31.57 2.83 -0.92
CA VAL A 22 31.65 2.85 -2.39
C VAL A 22 32.65 1.81 -2.87
N LYS A 23 33.82 1.70 -2.24
CA LYS A 23 34.80 0.67 -2.57
C LYS A 23 34.21 -0.74 -2.44
N THR A 24 33.53 -1.03 -1.35
CA THR A 24 32.93 -2.36 -1.12
C THR A 24 31.71 -2.61 -2.01
N PHE A 25 30.95 -1.57 -2.37
CA PHE A 25 29.84 -1.68 -3.31
C PHE A 25 30.34 -1.95 -4.74
N ASP A 26 31.44 -1.32 -5.15
CA ASP A 26 32.03 -1.48 -6.48
C ASP A 26 32.90 -2.76 -6.59
N ASP A 27 33.23 -3.40 -5.46
CA ASP A 27 33.94 -4.68 -5.41
C ASP A 27 32.95 -5.86 -5.46
N CYS A 28 33.05 -6.67 -6.51
CA CYS A 28 32.17 -7.82 -6.71
C CYS A 28 32.32 -8.93 -5.66
N ASP A 29 33.55 -9.14 -5.18
CA ASP A 29 33.89 -10.30 -4.35
C ASP A 29 33.48 -10.05 -2.88
N MET A 30 33.47 -8.80 -2.45
CA MET A 30 33.06 -8.45 -1.09
C MET A 30 31.55 -8.61 -0.91
N ASN A 31 31.15 -9.39 0.10
CA ASN A 31 29.75 -9.67 0.45
C ASN A 31 28.90 -10.16 -0.74
N ARG A 32 29.54 -10.85 -1.71
CA ARG A 32 28.86 -11.47 -2.87
C ARG A 32 28.01 -10.47 -3.67
N ARG A 33 28.47 -9.23 -3.81
CA ARG A 33 27.70 -8.15 -4.45
C ARG A 33 27.21 -8.53 -5.84
N CYS A 34 28.08 -9.09 -6.67
CA CYS A 34 27.74 -9.40 -8.07
C CYS A 34 26.91 -10.68 -8.22
N ASP A 35 26.92 -11.56 -7.23
CA ASP A 35 26.05 -12.74 -7.20
C ASP A 35 24.61 -12.38 -6.82
N ARG A 36 24.44 -11.35 -5.98
CA ARG A 36 23.14 -10.97 -5.41
C ARG A 36 22.40 -9.90 -6.18
N LEU A 37 23.11 -8.88 -6.64
CA LEU A 37 22.48 -7.65 -7.10
C LEU A 37 22.71 -7.46 -8.60
N SER A 38 21.62 -7.40 -9.36
CA SER A 38 21.66 -7.05 -10.78
C SER A 38 22.09 -5.60 -11.00
N GLU A 39 22.76 -5.35 -12.13
CA GLU A 39 23.00 -3.99 -12.62
C GLU A 39 21.71 -3.37 -13.18
N GLU A 40 20.86 -4.21 -13.76
CA GLU A 40 19.56 -3.84 -14.33
C GLU A 40 18.49 -3.74 -13.24
N TYR A 41 17.91 -2.54 -13.05
CA TYR A 41 16.91 -2.28 -12.00
C TYR A 41 15.50 -2.01 -12.54
N GLU A 42 15.35 -1.82 -13.85
CA GLU A 42 14.06 -1.44 -14.45
C GLU A 42 13.01 -2.55 -14.31
N ASP A 43 13.45 -3.82 -14.32
CA ASP A 43 12.61 -5.00 -14.19
C ASP A 43 12.88 -5.79 -12.89
N ALA A 44 13.40 -5.12 -11.85
CA ALA A 44 13.74 -5.78 -10.59
C ALA A 44 12.51 -6.45 -9.93
N SER A 45 12.57 -7.77 -9.79
CA SER A 45 11.56 -8.60 -9.17
C SER A 45 11.59 -8.48 -7.64
N VAL A 46 10.55 -8.99 -6.97
CA VAL A 46 10.52 -9.08 -5.50
C VAL A 46 11.71 -9.87 -4.95
N ALA A 47 12.19 -10.88 -5.68
CA ALA A 47 13.36 -11.65 -5.28
C ALA A 47 14.63 -10.79 -5.32
N ASP A 48 14.79 -9.93 -6.33
CA ASP A 48 15.95 -9.03 -6.44
C ASP A 48 15.98 -8.01 -5.29
N TRP A 49 14.81 -7.54 -4.85
CA TRP A 49 14.71 -6.65 -3.68
C TRP A 49 15.06 -7.36 -2.36
N LYS A 50 14.72 -8.64 -2.23
CA LYS A 50 15.14 -9.46 -1.09
C LYS A 50 16.67 -9.57 -1.04
N GLU A 51 17.31 -9.84 -2.17
CA GLU A 51 18.76 -9.93 -2.23
C GLU A 51 19.44 -8.59 -1.88
N LEU A 52 18.84 -7.45 -2.25
CA LEU A 52 19.32 -6.12 -1.81
C LEU A 52 19.30 -5.97 -0.29
N ALA A 53 18.21 -6.38 0.37
CA ALA A 53 18.11 -6.30 1.82
C ALA A 53 19.16 -7.18 2.51
N LEU A 54 19.37 -8.40 2.00
CA LEU A 54 20.36 -9.32 2.55
C LEU A 54 21.79 -8.83 2.30
N TRP A 55 22.09 -8.26 1.13
CA TRP A 55 23.40 -7.66 0.85
C TRP A 55 23.72 -6.50 1.80
N LEU A 56 22.74 -5.61 2.04
CA LEU A 56 22.90 -4.50 2.97
C LEU A 56 23.15 -4.99 4.41
N TRP A 57 22.48 -6.08 4.80
CA TRP A 57 22.67 -6.71 6.10
C TRP A 57 24.09 -7.31 6.25
N GLU A 58 24.58 -8.03 5.24
CA GLU A 58 25.96 -8.55 5.23
C GLU A 58 26.98 -7.43 5.33
N PHE A 59 26.83 -6.39 4.51
CA PHE A 59 27.68 -5.22 4.54
C PHE A 59 27.66 -4.54 5.92
N HIS A 60 26.49 -4.41 6.55
CA HIS A 60 26.37 -3.82 7.88
C HIS A 60 27.14 -4.61 8.94
N ASN A 61 27.06 -5.94 8.89
CA ASN A 61 27.78 -6.81 9.81
C ASN A 61 29.29 -6.78 9.59
N ASP A 62 29.75 -6.76 8.33
CA ASP A 62 31.16 -6.59 7.99
C ASP A 62 31.71 -5.27 8.55
N VAL A 63 31.00 -4.15 8.36
CA VAL A 63 31.36 -2.86 8.96
C VAL A 63 31.38 -2.92 10.48
N SER A 64 30.44 -3.62 11.11
CA SER A 64 30.38 -3.76 12.56
C SER A 64 31.61 -4.46 13.13
N VAL A 65 32.03 -5.56 12.48
CA VAL A 65 33.27 -6.29 12.82
C VAL A 65 34.50 -5.42 12.54
N ARG A 66 34.55 -4.71 11.41
CA ARG A 66 35.66 -3.81 11.09
C ARG A 66 35.83 -2.70 12.12
N VAL A 67 34.74 -2.01 12.49
CA VAL A 67 34.77 -0.93 13.48
C VAL A 67 35.21 -1.45 14.85
N LEU A 68 34.82 -2.67 15.22
CA LEU A 68 35.34 -3.32 16.42
C LEU A 68 36.87 -3.51 16.32
N ASN A 69 37.37 -4.03 15.22
CA ASN A 69 38.80 -4.27 15.00
C ASN A 69 39.61 -2.97 15.05
N GLU A 70 39.11 -1.89 14.44
CA GLU A 70 39.73 -0.56 14.49
C GLU A 70 39.79 -0.05 15.94
N LYS A 71 38.69 -0.15 16.69
CA LYS A 71 38.66 0.24 18.12
C LYS A 71 39.64 -0.57 18.97
N MET A 72 39.71 -1.89 18.73
CA MET A 72 40.65 -2.77 19.43
C MET A 72 42.09 -2.40 19.12
N SER A 73 42.42 -2.10 17.85
CA SER A 73 43.77 -1.69 17.43
C SER A 73 44.23 -0.37 18.04
N HIS A 74 43.31 0.58 18.27
CA HIS A 74 43.62 1.87 18.88
C HIS A 74 43.67 1.81 20.40
N SER A 75 42.92 0.89 21.01
CA SER A 75 43.01 0.64 22.44
C SER A 75 44.31 -0.12 22.71
N LYS A 76 45.26 0.48 23.45
CA LYS A 76 46.49 -0.20 23.92
C LYS A 76 46.21 -1.32 24.94
N GLN A 77 45.09 -2.03 24.83
CA GLN A 77 44.79 -3.20 25.65
C GLN A 77 45.70 -4.33 25.17
N GLY A 78 46.66 -4.68 26.02
CA GLY A 78 47.64 -5.72 25.72
C GLY A 78 46.97 -7.01 25.27
N SER A 79 47.58 -7.65 24.26
CA SER A 79 47.31 -8.99 23.71
C SER A 79 46.02 -9.62 24.25
N ALA A 80 44.87 -9.19 23.74
CA ALA A 80 43.65 -9.97 23.92
C ALA A 80 43.92 -11.37 23.36
N THR A 81 43.46 -12.40 24.06
CA THR A 81 43.53 -13.76 23.51
C THR A 81 42.60 -13.84 22.30
N GLU A 82 42.93 -14.69 21.33
CA GLU A 82 42.10 -14.94 20.14
C GLU A 82 40.64 -15.26 20.51
N GLU A 83 40.42 -15.97 21.62
CA GLU A 83 39.09 -16.27 22.16
C GLU A 83 38.29 -15.01 22.55
N VAL A 84 38.95 -14.03 23.17
CA VAL A 84 38.31 -12.76 23.57
C VAL A 84 37.96 -11.93 22.34
N GLU A 85 38.81 -11.96 21.30
CA GLU A 85 38.56 -11.27 20.04
C GLU A 85 37.38 -11.89 19.29
N MET A 86 37.35 -13.21 19.17
CA MET A 86 36.25 -13.94 18.54
C MET A 86 34.92 -13.70 19.25
N LYS A 87 34.91 -13.74 20.58
CA LYS A 87 33.69 -13.46 21.37
C LYS A 87 33.17 -12.05 21.10
N LYS A 88 34.06 -11.04 21.11
CA LYS A 88 33.67 -9.66 20.82
C LYS A 88 33.16 -9.49 19.39
N ALA A 89 33.74 -10.19 18.42
CA ALA A 89 33.27 -10.17 17.04
C ALA A 89 31.85 -10.71 16.93
N ILE A 90 31.52 -11.79 17.62
CA ILE A 90 30.15 -12.34 17.67
C ILE A 90 29.18 -11.37 18.34
N GLU A 91 29.60 -10.66 19.39
CA GLU A 91 28.77 -9.69 20.12
C GLU A 91 28.35 -8.47 19.28
N VAL A 92 29.09 -8.13 18.22
CA VAL A 92 28.76 -6.99 17.33
C VAL A 92 27.95 -7.40 16.10
N LEU A 93 27.75 -8.69 15.86
CA LEU A 93 26.91 -9.16 14.77
C LEU A 93 25.43 -8.93 15.09
N TRP A 94 24.68 -8.57 14.05
CA TRP A 94 23.25 -8.33 14.13
C TRP A 94 22.50 -9.24 13.13
N PRO A 95 21.34 -9.81 13.50
CA PRO A 95 20.77 -9.82 14.84
C PRO A 95 21.60 -10.68 15.79
N SER A 96 21.56 -10.36 17.09
CA SER A 96 22.13 -11.25 18.10
C SER A 96 21.33 -12.55 18.20
N LEU A 97 21.96 -13.62 18.70
CA LEU A 97 21.31 -14.93 18.86
C LEU A 97 20.00 -14.85 19.68
N ASN A 98 19.95 -13.96 20.69
CA ASN A 98 18.76 -13.76 21.51
C ASN A 98 17.64 -13.02 20.77
N GLN A 99 17.96 -12.26 19.73
CA GLN A 99 16.99 -11.56 18.89
C GLN A 99 16.42 -12.46 17.81
N CYS A 100 17.22 -13.36 17.25
CA CYS A 100 16.79 -14.31 16.24
C CYS A 100 17.56 -15.63 16.34
N MET A 101 17.04 -16.57 17.14
CA MET A 101 17.65 -17.90 17.24
C MET A 101 17.53 -18.70 15.95
N ALA A 102 16.50 -18.44 15.13
CA ALA A 102 16.28 -19.11 13.85
C ALA A 102 17.21 -18.60 12.74
N CYS A 103 17.87 -17.46 12.94
CA CYS A 103 18.76 -16.87 11.94
C CYS A 103 20.11 -17.58 11.82
N LEU A 104 20.47 -18.47 12.75
CA LEU A 104 21.65 -19.31 12.65
C LEU A 104 21.24 -20.78 12.53
N ASP A 105 21.86 -21.49 11.60
CA ASP A 105 21.74 -22.93 11.46
C ASP A 105 22.60 -23.68 12.50
N GLU A 106 22.41 -24.99 12.62
CA GLU A 106 23.12 -25.83 13.62
C GLU A 106 24.65 -25.85 13.43
N ASP A 107 25.12 -25.57 12.21
CA ASP A 107 26.54 -25.48 11.87
C ASP A 107 27.15 -24.08 12.12
N GLY A 108 26.32 -23.13 12.58
CA GLY A 108 26.73 -21.75 12.85
C GLY A 108 26.74 -20.85 11.62
N THR A 109 26.27 -21.32 10.47
CA THR A 109 26.05 -20.47 9.30
C THR A 109 24.73 -19.70 9.41
N TRP A 110 24.61 -18.62 8.65
CA TRP A 110 23.41 -17.80 8.67
C TRP A 110 22.31 -18.41 7.81
N ASN A 111 21.13 -18.60 8.40
CA ASN A 111 19.92 -18.94 7.68
C ASN A 111 19.32 -17.68 7.04
N GLU A 112 19.73 -17.39 5.81
CA GLU A 112 19.36 -16.16 5.10
C GLU A 112 17.84 -15.99 4.93
N ALA A 113 17.08 -17.09 4.89
CA ALA A 113 15.62 -17.03 4.81
C ALA A 113 15.03 -16.46 6.10
N GLU A 114 15.46 -16.96 7.26
CA GLU A 114 15.02 -16.48 8.58
C GLU A 114 15.57 -15.08 8.88
N VAL A 115 16.78 -14.76 8.43
CA VAL A 115 17.32 -13.39 8.49
C VAL A 115 16.43 -12.42 7.72
N PHE A 116 16.00 -12.79 6.51
CA PHE A 116 15.10 -11.93 5.74
C PHE A 116 13.74 -11.73 6.43
N VAL A 117 13.15 -12.79 6.99
CA VAL A 117 11.91 -12.70 7.78
C VAL A 117 12.10 -11.75 8.97
N TYR A 118 13.26 -11.82 9.64
CA TYR A 118 13.59 -10.92 10.74
C TYR A 118 13.76 -9.46 10.27
N LEU A 119 14.41 -9.23 9.14
CA LEU A 119 14.55 -7.91 8.51
C LEU A 119 13.17 -7.33 8.14
N GLU A 120 12.30 -8.13 7.54
CA GLU A 120 10.93 -7.74 7.18
C GLU A 120 10.15 -7.29 8.41
N HIS A 121 10.13 -8.10 9.47
CA HIS A 121 9.49 -7.72 10.72
C HIS A 121 10.11 -6.48 11.38
N THR A 122 11.41 -6.26 11.25
CA THR A 122 12.11 -5.15 11.89
C THR A 122 11.84 -3.82 11.21
N TYR A 123 11.92 -3.79 9.88
CA TYR A 123 11.88 -2.54 9.10
C TYR A 123 10.53 -2.31 8.40
N TRP A 124 9.70 -3.35 8.26
CA TRP A 124 8.39 -3.31 7.61
C TRP A 124 7.26 -3.78 8.55
N ALA A 125 7.43 -3.66 9.87
CA ALA A 125 6.44 -4.04 10.88
C ALA A 125 5.01 -3.49 10.62
N GLU A 126 4.89 -2.30 10.01
CA GLU A 126 3.61 -1.66 9.70
C GLU A 126 3.03 -2.07 8.33
N ALA A 127 3.83 -2.69 7.45
CA ALA A 127 3.38 -3.22 6.17
C ALA A 127 2.67 -4.58 6.31
N HIS A 128 2.84 -5.26 7.45
CA HIS A 128 1.85 -6.22 7.94
C HIS A 128 0.64 -5.46 8.48
N ILE A 129 -0.10 -4.85 7.55
CA ILE A 129 -1.53 -4.68 7.74
C ILE A 129 -2.04 -6.09 8.03
N ASP A 130 -2.43 -6.30 9.29
CA ASP A 130 -3.08 -7.52 9.78
C ASP A 130 -3.94 -8.13 8.65
N PRO A 131 -3.83 -9.42 8.30
CA PRO A 131 -4.66 -10.01 7.25
C PRO A 131 -6.16 -9.73 7.46
N ILE A 132 -6.58 -9.41 8.69
CA ILE A 132 -7.92 -8.90 9.02
C ILE A 132 -8.22 -7.54 8.38
N LYS A 133 -7.27 -6.60 8.39
CA LYS A 133 -7.41 -5.28 7.78
C LYS A 133 -7.36 -5.34 6.25
N ASP A 134 -6.51 -6.18 5.66
CA ASP A 134 -6.54 -6.42 4.21
C ASP A 134 -7.88 -7.02 3.76
N ARG A 135 -8.43 -7.94 4.56
CA ARG A 135 -9.76 -8.51 4.33
C ARG A 135 -10.89 -7.51 4.54
N LEU A 136 -10.72 -6.54 5.46
CA LEU A 136 -11.66 -5.43 5.66
C LEU A 136 -11.62 -4.42 4.51
N LEU A 137 -10.43 -4.08 4.00
CA LEU A 137 -10.26 -3.17 2.87
C LEU A 137 -10.76 -3.80 1.56
N ALA A 138 -10.50 -5.09 1.34
CA ALA A 138 -11.06 -5.84 0.20
C ALA A 138 -12.59 -5.97 0.26
N PHE A 139 -13.17 -6.02 1.47
CA PHE A 139 -14.62 -6.01 1.65
C PHE A 139 -15.25 -4.65 1.29
N ASP A 140 -14.52 -3.55 1.48
CA ASP A 140 -15.04 -2.20 1.23
C ASP A 140 -15.07 -1.89 -0.28
N ASP A 141 -14.07 -2.34 -1.04
CA ASP A 141 -13.97 -2.07 -2.50
C ASP A 141 -14.98 -2.89 -3.34
N ASP A 142 -15.26 -4.15 -2.97
CA ASP A 142 -16.21 -4.99 -3.71
C ASP A 142 -17.68 -4.76 -3.27
N SER A 143 -17.91 -4.32 -2.03
CA SER A 143 -19.26 -4.07 -1.50
C SER A 143 -19.80 -2.69 -1.88
N THR A 144 -18.99 -1.64 -1.82
CA THR A 144 -19.48 -0.26 -2.04
C THR A 144 -19.85 0.02 -3.50
N ASN A 145 -19.07 -0.50 -4.45
CA ASN A 145 -19.32 -0.31 -5.89
C ASN A 145 -20.60 -1.04 -6.35
N ASN A 146 -20.88 -2.22 -5.81
CA ASN A 146 -22.08 -3.00 -6.14
C ASN A 146 -23.34 -2.48 -5.42
N ILE A 147 -23.22 -2.01 -4.17
CA ILE A 147 -24.35 -1.45 -3.41
C ILE A 147 -24.75 -0.07 -3.96
N LEU A 148 -23.79 0.80 -4.27
CA LEU A 148 -24.11 2.12 -4.82
C LEU A 148 -24.76 1.99 -6.21
N GLY A 149 -24.26 1.09 -7.06
CA GLY A 149 -24.85 0.80 -8.36
C GLY A 149 -26.29 0.27 -8.26
N THR A 150 -26.54 -0.67 -7.33
CA THR A 150 -27.88 -1.23 -7.12
C THR A 150 -28.87 -0.20 -6.56
N LEU A 151 -28.45 0.66 -5.63
CA LEU A 151 -29.29 1.74 -5.11
C LEU A 151 -29.66 2.76 -6.19
N VAL A 152 -28.71 3.15 -7.04
CA VAL A 152 -28.96 4.06 -8.17
C VAL A 152 -29.96 3.44 -9.15
N MET A 153 -29.83 2.14 -9.46
CA MET A 153 -30.75 1.42 -10.32
C MET A 153 -32.16 1.34 -9.74
N ILE A 154 -32.30 1.05 -8.43
CA ILE A 154 -33.59 1.02 -7.75
C ILE A 154 -34.26 2.40 -7.78
N ILE A 155 -33.51 3.47 -7.48
CA ILE A 155 -34.01 4.85 -7.54
C ILE A 155 -34.50 5.18 -8.96
N PHE A 156 -33.74 4.81 -10.00
CA PHE A 156 -34.13 5.04 -11.39
C PHE A 156 -35.42 4.31 -11.77
N VAL A 157 -35.57 3.04 -11.35
CA VAL A 157 -36.80 2.26 -11.58
C VAL A 157 -37.99 2.89 -10.86
N ILE A 158 -37.83 3.31 -9.61
CA ILE A 158 -38.89 3.99 -8.85
C ILE A 158 -39.31 5.27 -9.57
N LEU A 159 -38.36 6.09 -10.03
CA LEU A 159 -38.65 7.31 -10.78
C LEU A 159 -39.39 7.02 -12.09
N LEU A 160 -39.01 5.98 -12.83
CA LEU A 160 -39.72 5.56 -14.05
C LEU A 160 -41.15 5.10 -13.76
N VAL A 161 -41.35 4.32 -12.70
CA VAL A 161 -42.70 3.87 -12.29
C VAL A 161 -43.56 5.06 -11.88
N VAL A 162 -43.03 5.98 -11.07
CA VAL A 162 -43.73 7.21 -10.70
C VAL A 162 -44.05 8.05 -11.94
N TYR A 163 -43.08 8.24 -12.85
CA TYR A 163 -43.31 8.97 -14.10
C TYR A 163 -44.40 8.33 -14.95
N ARG A 164 -44.43 7.00 -15.07
CA ARG A 164 -45.47 6.28 -15.81
C ARG A 164 -46.84 6.38 -15.13
N LEU A 165 -46.91 6.25 -13.80
CA LEU A 165 -48.16 6.34 -13.04
C LEU A 165 -48.73 7.76 -13.04
N VAL A 166 -47.89 8.77 -12.81
CA VAL A 166 -48.28 10.18 -12.80
C VAL A 166 -48.54 10.69 -14.22
N GLY A 167 -47.72 10.32 -15.20
CA GLY A 167 -47.92 10.64 -16.61
C GLY A 167 -49.17 9.99 -17.21
N SER A 168 -49.50 8.76 -16.80
CA SER A 168 -50.77 8.11 -17.16
C SER A 168 -51.97 8.83 -16.55
N ARG A 169 -51.85 9.29 -15.29
CA ARG A 169 -52.89 10.09 -14.64
C ARG A 169 -53.03 11.48 -15.25
N SER A 170 -51.98 12.12 -15.74
CA SER A 170 -52.07 13.44 -16.38
C SER A 170 -52.89 13.39 -17.68
N ALA A 171 -52.77 12.31 -18.46
CA ALA A 171 -53.59 12.09 -19.65
C ALA A 171 -55.08 11.89 -19.31
N ALA A 172 -55.40 11.25 -18.18
CA ALA A 172 -56.76 11.08 -17.69
C ALA A 172 -57.35 12.39 -17.13
N ILE A 173 -56.54 13.18 -16.41
CA ILE A 173 -56.95 14.47 -15.84
C ILE A 173 -57.17 15.52 -16.93
N GLN A 174 -56.37 15.53 -17.99
CA GLN A 174 -56.59 16.43 -19.14
C GLN A 174 -57.96 16.17 -19.80
N LYS A 175 -58.38 14.90 -19.93
CA LYS A 175 -59.68 14.54 -20.52
C LYS A 175 -60.86 14.97 -19.64
N SER A 176 -60.77 14.82 -18.31
CA SER A 176 -61.86 15.21 -17.41
C SER A 176 -62.04 16.73 -17.33
N VAL A 177 -60.95 17.51 -17.42
CA VAL A 177 -61.01 18.99 -17.45
C VAL A 177 -61.66 19.50 -18.74
N VAL A 178 -61.40 18.88 -19.89
CA VAL A 178 -62.03 19.25 -21.17
C VAL A 178 -63.54 18.97 -21.13
N VAL A 179 -63.96 17.81 -20.60
CA VAL A 179 -65.39 17.48 -20.44
C VAL A 179 -66.08 18.45 -19.48
N ALA A 180 -65.46 18.76 -18.33
CA ALA A 180 -66.01 19.72 -17.37
C ALA A 180 -66.20 21.12 -18.00
N ARG A 181 -65.24 21.60 -18.79
CA ARG A 181 -65.38 22.87 -19.53
C ARG A 181 -66.54 22.84 -20.53
N SER A 182 -66.75 21.72 -21.23
CA SER A 182 -67.88 21.59 -22.17
C SER A 182 -69.25 21.60 -21.48
N LEU A 183 -69.35 20.99 -20.28
CA LEU A 183 -70.59 20.99 -19.50
C LEU A 183 -70.92 22.38 -18.93
N VAL A 184 -69.91 23.11 -18.44
CA VAL A 184 -70.09 24.49 -17.96
C VAL A 184 -70.47 25.44 -19.10
N ALA A 185 -69.87 25.29 -20.29
CA ALA A 185 -70.22 26.08 -21.47
C ALA A 185 -71.67 25.82 -21.96
N ASN A 186 -72.13 24.56 -21.88
CA ASN A 186 -73.51 24.22 -22.22
C ASN A 186 -74.52 24.70 -21.16
N ALA A 187 -74.17 24.63 -19.87
CA ALA A 187 -75.02 25.15 -18.79
C ALA A 187 -75.21 26.68 -18.89
N THR A 188 -74.15 27.42 -19.24
CA THR A 188 -74.21 28.88 -19.42
C THR A 188 -75.04 29.29 -20.64
N ARG A 189 -75.02 28.53 -21.75
CA ARG A 189 -75.95 28.73 -22.88
C ARG A 189 -77.41 28.46 -22.52
N SER A 190 -77.68 27.44 -21.71
CA SER A 190 -79.05 27.12 -21.27
C SER A 190 -79.63 28.20 -20.35
N ALA A 191 -78.81 28.76 -19.45
CA ALA A 191 -79.23 29.85 -18.56
C ALA A 191 -79.52 31.17 -19.33
N THR A 192 -78.74 31.48 -20.36
CA THR A 192 -78.96 32.67 -21.20
C THR A 192 -80.16 32.52 -22.15
N GLY A 193 -80.46 31.31 -22.62
CA GLY A 193 -81.69 31.03 -23.38
C GLY A 193 -82.95 31.24 -22.54
N ARG A 194 -82.94 30.78 -21.28
CA ARG A 194 -84.11 30.85 -20.38
C ARG A 194 -84.40 32.24 -19.82
N ALA A 195 -83.41 33.13 -19.77
CA ALA A 195 -83.59 34.54 -19.40
C ALA A 195 -84.30 35.35 -20.51
N LYS A 196 -84.16 34.93 -21.77
CA LYS A 196 -84.76 35.63 -22.92
C LYS A 196 -86.26 35.33 -23.09
N GLU A 197 -86.76 34.25 -22.48
CA GLU A 197 -88.16 33.80 -22.57
C GLU A 197 -89.07 34.36 -21.44
N ARG A 198 -88.52 35.13 -20.50
CA ARG A 198 -89.28 35.79 -19.41
C ARG A 198 -89.48 37.30 -19.60
N SER A 199 -89.14 37.84 -20.77
CA SER A 199 -89.29 39.27 -21.11
C SER A 199 -90.07 39.49 -22.41
N ALA A 200 -90.94 38.54 -22.79
CA ALA A 200 -91.92 38.69 -23.86
C ALA A 200 -93.33 38.55 -23.28
#